data_AF-A0ABD6D2E1-F1
#
_entry.id   AF-A0ABD6D2E1-F1
#
_cell.length_a   1.000
_cell.length_b   1.000
_cell.length_c   1.000
_cell.angle_alpha   90.00
_cell.angle_beta   90.00
_cell.angle_gamma   90.00
#
_symmetry.space_group_name_H-M   'P 1'
#
loop_
_entity.id
_entity.type
_entity.pdbx_description
1 polymer ?
#
loop_
_entity_poly.entity_id
_entity_poly.type
_entity_poly.pdbx_seq_one_letter_code
_entity_poly.pdbx_strand_id
1 'polypeptide(L)' 'AVTNRIRMSTNAADEMTSFLAEVFDDVPVYEIPERVALSYAYDAGESIFEYQPGADVTETFGQLGDHIIEAFGLEVTA' A
#
# COMPACT_ATOMS: atom_id res chain seq x y z
N ALA A 1 8.86 -1.78 -4.41
CA ALA A 1 7.83 -1.26 -5.34
C ALA A 1 6.44 -1.27 -4.69
N VAL A 2 5.43 -0.64 -5.30
CA VAL A 2 4.05 -0.66 -4.80
C VAL A 2 3.11 -1.17 -5.89
N THR A 3 2.37 -2.23 -5.58
CA THR A 3 1.29 -2.76 -6.42
C THR A 3 -0.02 -2.24 -5.87
N ASN A 4 -0.62 -1.26 -6.54
CA ASN A 4 -1.80 -0.56 -6.02
C ASN A 4 -3.10 -1.01 -6.71
N ARG A 5 -4.21 -0.87 -5.97
CA ARG A 5 -5.57 -1.17 -6.42
C ARG A 5 -5.72 -2.58 -6.98
N ILE A 6 -5.23 -3.54 -6.21
CA ILE A 6 -5.28 -4.95 -6.62
C ILE A 6 -6.71 -5.45 -6.45
N ARG A 7 -7.36 -5.81 -7.56
CA ARG A 7 -8.62 -6.54 -7.53
C ARG A 7 -8.32 -8.01 -7.22
N MET A 8 -8.52 -8.37 -5.95
CA MET A 8 -8.34 -9.73 -5.45
C MET A 8 -9.13 -10.74 -6.30
N SER A 9 -8.59 -11.96 -6.40
CA SER A 9 -9.24 -13.10 -7.07
C SER A 9 -9.39 -12.95 -8.59
N THR A 10 -8.46 -12.25 -9.23
CA THR A 10 -8.35 -12.23 -10.70
C THR A 10 -6.99 -12.76 -11.12
N ASN A 11 -6.94 -13.66 -12.11
CA ASN A 11 -5.67 -14.19 -12.62
C ASN A 11 -4.72 -13.08 -13.06
N ALA A 12 -5.24 -11.99 -13.61
CA ALA A 12 -4.46 -10.82 -14.01
C ALA A 12 -3.80 -10.10 -12.82
N ALA A 13 -4.45 -10.07 -11.65
CA ALA A 13 -3.85 -9.52 -10.44
C ALA A 13 -2.69 -10.42 -9.95
N ASP A 14 -2.90 -11.73 -9.93
CA ASP A 14 -1.89 -12.69 -9.49
C ASP A 14 -0.67 -12.67 -10.42
N GLU A 15 -0.89 -12.60 -11.74
CA GLU A 15 0.15 -12.46 -12.75
C GLU A 15 0.94 -11.15 -12.59
N MET A 16 0.24 -10.02 -12.39
CA MET A 16 0.87 -8.72 -12.21
C MET A 16 1.70 -8.66 -10.92
N THR A 17 1.16 -9.14 -9.79
CA THR A 17 1.88 -9.20 -8.52
C THR A 17 3.12 -10.09 -8.63
N SER A 18 2.99 -11.26 -9.24
CA SER A 18 4.12 -12.17 -9.45
C SER A 18 5.21 -11.54 -10.32
N PHE A 19 4.81 -10.87 -11.40
CA PHE A 19 5.75 -10.16 -12.28
C PHE A 19 6.49 -9.05 -11.53
N LEU A 20 5.78 -8.25 -10.71
CA LEU A 20 6.42 -7.18 -9.94
C LEU A 20 7.39 -7.73 -8.90
N ALA A 21 7.07 -8.86 -8.27
CA ALA A 21 7.99 -9.55 -7.35
C ALA A 21 9.26 -10.07 -8.06
N GLU A 22 9.17 -10.47 -9.32
CA GLU A 22 10.33 -10.90 -10.12
C GLU A 22 11.20 -9.71 -10.58
N VAL A 23 10.58 -8.63 -11.04
CA VAL A 23 11.29 -7.45 -11.56
C VAL A 23 11.98 -6.65 -10.46
N PHE A 24 11.36 -6.59 -9.28
CA PHE A 24 11.85 -5.85 -8.12
C PHE A 24 12.31 -6.81 -7.02
N ASP A 25 13.21 -7.74 -7.35
CA ASP A 25 13.71 -8.75 -6.42
C ASP A 25 14.66 -8.18 -5.34
N ASP A 26 15.15 -6.96 -5.55
CA ASP A 26 16.08 -6.24 -4.68
C ASP A 26 15.37 -5.32 -3.66
N VAL A 27 14.07 -5.08 -3.83
CA VAL A 27 13.27 -4.23 -2.94
C VAL A 27 11.92 -4.86 -2.61
N PRO A 28 11.39 -4.69 -1.39
CA PRO A 28 10.08 -5.22 -1.05
C PRO A 28 8.97 -4.67 -1.97
N VAL A 29 8.03 -5.53 -2.35
CA VAL A 29 6.81 -5.16 -3.08
C VAL A 29 5.64 -5.11 -2.11
N TYR A 30 5.01 -3.93 -1.98
CA TYR A 30 3.87 -3.72 -1.10
C TYR A 30 2.57 -3.80 -1.88
N GLU A 31 1.67 -4.66 -1.44
CA GLU A 31 0.39 -4.91 -2.09
C GLU A 31 -0.73 -4.13 -1.40
N ILE A 32 -1.35 -3.20 -2.15
CA ILE A 32 -2.50 -2.43 -1.68
C ILE A 32 -3.75 -2.92 -2.44
N PRO A 33 -4.59 -3.75 -1.81
CA PRO A 33 -5.79 -4.25 -2.45
C PRO A 33 -6.85 -3.16 -2.59
N GLU A 34 -7.76 -3.34 -3.56
CA GLU A 34 -8.92 -2.47 -3.70
C GLU A 34 -9.80 -2.58 -2.44
N ARG A 35 -10.08 -1.43 -1.81
CA ARG A 35 -10.93 -1.32 -0.62
C ARG A 35 -11.91 -0.18 -0.82
N VAL A 36 -13.19 -0.45 -0.57
CA VAL A 36 -14.23 0.59 -0.60
C VAL A 36 -13.94 1.69 0.43
N ALA A 37 -13.34 1.33 1.57
CA ALA A 37 -12.91 2.28 2.59
C ALA A 37 -11.95 3.35 2.07
N LEU A 38 -11.08 3.02 1.10
CA LEU A 38 -10.18 4.00 0.47
C LEU A 38 -10.96 5.02 -0.38
N SER A 39 -12.01 4.58 -1.08
CA SER A 39 -12.87 5.50 -1.84
C SER A 39 -13.63 6.45 -0.92
N TYR A 40 -14.17 5.94 0.19
CA TYR A 40 -14.90 6.79 1.13
C TYR A 40 -13.99 7.76 1.90
N ALA A 41 -12.79 7.33 2.29
CA ALA A 41 -11.80 8.22 2.89
C ALA A 41 -11.44 9.37 1.93
N TYR A 42 -11.24 9.05 0.65
CA TYR A 42 -11.00 10.05 -0.39
C TYR A 42 -12.16 11.05 -0.53
N ASP A 43 -13.40 10.56 -0.60
CA ASP A 43 -14.60 11.42 -0.69
C ASP A 43 -14.79 12.31 0.55
N ALA A 44 -14.39 11.83 1.73
CA ALA A 44 -14.40 12.58 2.99
C ALA A 44 -13.25 13.60 3.10
N GLY A 45 -12.26 13.54 2.21
CA GLY A 45 -11.07 14.39 2.29
C GLY A 45 -10.11 14.00 3.42
N GLU A 46 -10.19 12.75 3.88
CA GLU A 46 -9.42 12.23 5.01
C GLU A 46 -8.43 11.15 4.55
N SER A 47 -7.32 11.02 5.29
CA SER A 47 -6.46 9.84 5.10
C SER A 47 -7.18 8.59 5.60
N ILE A 48 -6.84 7.42 5.06
CA ILE A 48 -7.39 6.15 5.56
C ILE A 48 -7.05 5.89 7.03
N PHE A 49 -5.91 6.43 7.51
CA PHE A 49 -5.52 6.35 8.91
C PHE A 49 -6.45 7.11 9.85
N GLU A 50 -7.08 8.18 9.37
CA GLU A 50 -8.09 8.94 10.13
C GLU A 50 -9.49 8.34 9.92
N TYR A 51 -9.88 8.13 8.66
CA TYR A 51 -11.24 7.68 8.30
C TYR A 51 -11.55 6.28 8.84
N GLN A 52 -10.60 5.33 8.75
CA GLN A 52 -10.76 3.98 9.25
C GLN A 52 -9.42 3.39 9.73
N PRO A 53 -8.98 3.71 10.95
CA PRO A 53 -7.66 3.33 11.48
C PRO A 53 -7.39 1.81 11.49
N GLY A 54 -8.44 1.00 11.63
CA GLY A 54 -8.37 -0.46 11.64
C GLY A 54 -8.55 -1.14 10.27
N ALA A 55 -8.52 -0.39 9.16
CA ALA A 55 -8.52 -1.01 7.83
C ALA A 55 -7.20 -1.76 7.60
N ASP A 56 -7.25 -2.93 6.96
CA ASP A 56 -6.06 -3.75 6.68
C ASP A 56 -4.96 -3.01 5.91
N VAL A 57 -5.35 -2.12 5.00
CA VAL A 57 -4.41 -1.29 4.24
C VAL A 57 -3.59 -0.31 5.09
N THR A 58 -4.01 0.04 6.32
CA THR A 58 -3.24 0.95 7.17
C THR A 58 -1.92 0.32 7.62
N GLU A 59 -1.92 -1.00 7.85
CA GLU A 59 -0.70 -1.75 8.18
C GLU A 59 0.29 -1.70 7.01
N THR A 60 -0.15 -2.01 5.79
CA THR A 60 0.74 -1.99 4.61
C THR A 60 1.26 -0.59 4.31
N PHE A 61 0.41 0.45 4.43
CA PHE A 61 0.88 1.83 4.27
C PHE A 61 1.87 2.24 5.36
N GLY A 62 1.67 1.79 6.60
CA GLY A 62 2.60 2.01 7.70
C GLY A 62 3.98 1.39 7.42
N GLN A 63 4.01 0.12 7.04
CA GLN A 63 5.25 -0.59 6.67
C GLN A 63 5.98 0.07 5.49
N LEU A 64 5.21 0.54 4.49
CA LEU A 64 5.77 1.31 3.36
C LEU A 64 6.39 2.63 3.85
N GLY A 65 5.71 3.34 4.74
CA GLY A 65 6.18 4.59 5.34
C GLY A 65 7.49 4.39 6.11
N ASP A 66 7.52 3.39 6.99
CA ASP A 66 8.71 3.04 7.79
C ASP A 66 9.91 2.72 6.88
N HIS A 67 9.71 1.92 5.84
CA HIS A 67 10.76 1.61 4.89
C HIS A 67 11.26 2.86 4.13
N ILE A 68 10.39 3.77 3.72
CA ILE A 68 10.82 5.02 3.08
C ILE A 68 11.65 5.87 4.06
N ILE A 69 11.24 5.96 5.33
CA ILE A 69 11.99 6.68 6.36
C ILE A 69 13.38 6.09 6.53
N GLU A 70 13.48 4.76 6.66
CA GLU A 70 14.75 4.06 6.83
C GLU A 70 15.66 4.16 5.60
N ALA A 71 15.11 3.89 4.41
CA ALA A 71 15.89 3.84 3.16
C ALA A 71 16.53 5.19 2.80
N PHE A 72 15.86 6.29 3.16
CA PHE A 72 16.33 7.65 2.86
C PHE A 72 16.90 8.39 4.08
N GLY A 73 16.89 7.77 5.27
CA GLY A 73 17.35 8.39 6.51
C GLY A 73 16.57 9.67 6.86
N LEU A 74 15.25 9.64 6.68
CA LEU A 74 14.39 10.81 6.88
C LEU A 74 14.12 11.06 8.36
N GLU A 75 14.06 12.32 8.76
CA GLU A 75 13.55 12.73 10.06
C GLU A 75 12.05 13.03 9.95
N VAL A 76 11.23 12.34 10.75
CA VAL A 76 9.78 12.56 10.76
C VAL A 76 9.45 13.68 11.74
N THR A 77 8.87 14.76 11.23
CA THR A 77 8.37 15.88 12.04
C THR A 77 6.85 15.83 12.12
N ALA A 78 6.29 16.03 13.32
CA ALA A 78 4.86 16.08 13.58
C ALA A 78 4.22 17.43 13.21
#